data_AF-X1HD53-F1
#
_entry.id   AF-X1HD53-F1
#
_cell.length_a   1.000
_cell.length_b   1.000
_cell.length_c   1.000
_cell.angle_alpha   90.00
_cell.angle_beta   90.00
_cell.angle_gamma   90.00
#
_symmetry.space_group_name_H-M   'P 1'
#
loop_
_entity.id
_entity.type
_entity.pdbx_description
1 polymer ?
#
loop_
_entity_poly.entity_id
_entity_poly.type
_entity_poly.pdbx_seq_one_letter_code
_entity_poly.pdbx_strand_id
1 'polypeptide(L)'
;EGFTVDYALGNNSYCETCASLAFAKWNHRMFLLTGDGRYLDTMEKSMHNNVLSGLSLSGDRFFYPNKLESSGDTRPDWYTCACCPPHLANYVMSIGGYAYAHNDQALYVNLYMNGNAQIPLASNTVNLSVDTNYPWDGDIEITVTPTQAGSFPIYLRIPGWARNTPMPGNLYGYVNDSNEQVTIQVNGSPVEYDIVKGFAKMERVWNSGDTIVIVLPMPVRKVVAHPYVTADVGLVAIQRGPIVYCAEGIDNGGSVYDLIVNDELEFSATYEPGTLNGVVVLRSTSPTIELVP
;
A
#
# COMPACT_ATOMS: atom_id res chain seq x y z
N GLU A 1 7.13 -16.85 -18.51
CA GLU A 1 6.19 -16.15 -17.61
C GLU A 1 5.60 -17.15 -16.62
N GLY A 2 6.40 -17.64 -15.69
CA GLY A 2 5.96 -18.71 -14.80
C GLY A 2 6.70 -18.69 -13.48
N PHE A 3 6.04 -19.18 -12.43
CA PHE A 3 6.69 -19.45 -11.15
C PHE A 3 7.75 -20.54 -11.31
N THR A 4 8.78 -20.48 -10.48
CA THR A 4 9.90 -21.42 -10.49
C THR A 4 9.79 -22.37 -9.29
N VAL A 5 10.58 -22.13 -8.25
CA VAL A 5 10.61 -22.92 -7.01
C VAL A 5 10.56 -21.99 -5.80
N ASP A 6 10.25 -22.54 -4.64
CA ASP A 6 10.20 -21.78 -3.40
C ASP A 6 11.49 -20.97 -3.19
N TYR A 7 11.32 -19.72 -2.76
CA TYR A 7 12.39 -18.76 -2.47
C TYR A 7 13.28 -18.32 -3.65
N ALA A 8 13.03 -18.76 -4.88
CA ALA A 8 13.77 -18.31 -6.06
C ALA A 8 13.29 -16.93 -6.57
N LEU A 9 13.64 -15.87 -5.83
CA LEU A 9 13.21 -14.49 -6.07
C LEU A 9 14.40 -13.59 -6.47
N GLY A 10 14.96 -13.79 -7.67
CA GLY A 10 16.03 -12.92 -8.17
C GLY A 10 15.52 -11.53 -8.55
N ASN A 11 16.30 -10.48 -8.28
CA ASN A 11 15.89 -9.08 -8.49
C ASN A 11 15.75 -8.67 -9.96
N ASN A 12 16.46 -9.33 -10.88
CA ASN A 12 16.19 -9.27 -12.32
C ASN A 12 14.99 -10.18 -12.69
N SER A 13 13.84 -9.92 -12.07
CA SER A 13 12.64 -10.75 -12.13
C SER A 13 11.74 -10.44 -13.32
N TYR A 14 10.87 -11.40 -13.68
CA TYR A 14 9.84 -11.17 -14.71
C TYR A 14 8.72 -10.26 -14.22
N CYS A 15 8.07 -10.57 -13.09
CA CYS A 15 7.12 -9.69 -12.39
C CYS A 15 6.17 -8.90 -13.31
N GLU A 16 5.50 -9.63 -14.21
CA GLU A 16 4.65 -9.04 -15.24
C GLU A 16 3.53 -8.17 -14.65
N THR A 17 3.25 -7.02 -15.26
CA THR A 17 2.13 -6.14 -14.87
C THR A 17 0.79 -6.90 -14.83
N CYS A 18 0.47 -7.76 -15.81
CA CYS A 18 -0.74 -8.57 -15.77
C CYS A 18 -0.77 -9.55 -14.59
N ALA A 19 0.37 -10.14 -14.23
CA ALA A 19 0.45 -11.04 -13.08
C ALA A 19 0.18 -10.28 -11.77
N SER A 20 0.72 -9.07 -11.61
CA SER A 20 0.45 -8.19 -10.46
C SER A 20 -1.02 -7.82 -10.36
N LEU A 21 -1.64 -7.48 -11.50
CA LEU A 21 -3.07 -7.18 -11.58
C LEU A 21 -3.92 -8.38 -11.19
N ALA A 22 -3.58 -9.58 -11.70
CA ALA A 22 -4.26 -10.81 -11.34
C ALA A 22 -4.11 -11.13 -9.85
N PHE A 23 -2.93 -10.90 -9.28
CA PHE A 23 -2.64 -11.13 -7.87
C PHE A 23 -3.40 -10.18 -6.94
N ALA A 24 -3.46 -8.88 -7.28
CA ALA A 24 -4.28 -7.91 -6.55
C ALA A 24 -5.77 -8.29 -6.58
N LYS A 25 -6.30 -8.62 -7.77
CA LYS A 25 -7.70 -9.06 -7.93
C LYS A 25 -8.00 -10.38 -7.22
N TRP A 26 -7.06 -11.31 -7.17
CA TRP A 26 -7.21 -12.57 -6.43
C TRP A 26 -7.34 -12.30 -4.94
N ASN A 27 -6.43 -11.50 -4.39
CA ASN A 27 -6.44 -11.14 -2.97
C ASN A 27 -7.71 -10.37 -2.59
N HIS A 28 -8.20 -9.47 -3.43
CA HIS A 28 -9.50 -8.84 -3.19
C HIS A 28 -10.65 -9.87 -3.07
N ARG A 29 -10.70 -10.87 -3.97
CA ARG A 29 -11.70 -11.94 -3.89
C ARG A 29 -11.53 -12.82 -2.65
N MET A 30 -10.30 -13.09 -2.25
CA MET A 30 -10.02 -13.81 -1.01
C MET A 30 -10.47 -13.03 0.23
N PHE A 31 -10.30 -11.70 0.23
CA PHE A 31 -10.87 -10.83 1.26
C PHE A 31 -12.40 -10.94 1.27
N LEU A 32 -13.08 -10.79 0.13
CA LEU A 32 -14.54 -10.89 0.07
C LEU A 32 -15.07 -12.24 0.57
N LEU A 33 -14.32 -13.32 0.34
CA LEU A 33 -14.68 -14.67 0.79
C LEU A 33 -14.49 -14.86 2.30
N THR A 34 -13.46 -14.24 2.89
CA THR A 34 -12.98 -14.61 4.24
C THR A 34 -13.16 -13.52 5.30
N GLY A 35 -13.31 -12.27 4.86
CA GLY A 35 -13.25 -11.07 5.68
C GLY A 35 -11.89 -10.82 6.34
N ASP A 36 -10.80 -11.43 5.84
CA ASP A 36 -9.46 -11.27 6.42
C ASP A 36 -8.64 -10.17 5.71
N GLY A 37 -8.24 -9.15 6.47
CA GLY A 37 -7.50 -7.99 6.01
C GLY A 37 -6.10 -8.30 5.50
N ARG A 38 -5.52 -9.47 5.80
CA ARG A 38 -4.20 -9.87 5.27
C ARG A 38 -4.17 -9.92 3.74
N TYR A 39 -5.29 -10.26 3.12
CA TYR A 39 -5.39 -10.28 1.66
C TYR A 39 -5.38 -8.85 1.12
N LEU A 40 -5.98 -7.89 1.84
CA LEU A 40 -5.91 -6.47 1.47
C LEU A 40 -4.50 -5.90 1.68
N ASP A 41 -3.74 -6.36 2.66
CA ASP A 41 -2.32 -5.98 2.78
C ASP A 41 -1.53 -6.39 1.52
N THR A 42 -1.81 -7.59 1.01
CA THR A 42 -1.21 -8.10 -0.23
C THR A 42 -1.66 -7.32 -1.47
N MET A 43 -2.95 -7.01 -1.53
CA MET A 43 -3.53 -6.23 -2.60
C MET A 43 -2.95 -4.82 -2.63
N GLU A 44 -2.91 -4.12 -1.49
CA GLU A 44 -2.40 -2.76 -1.34
C GLU A 44 -0.92 -2.67 -1.72
N LYS A 45 -0.11 -3.65 -1.26
CA LYS A 45 1.30 -3.77 -1.63
C LYS A 45 1.47 -3.93 -3.14
N SER A 46 0.68 -4.80 -3.77
CA SER A 46 0.73 -5.00 -5.22
C SER A 46 0.30 -3.73 -5.97
N MET A 47 -0.76 -3.08 -5.50
CA MET A 47 -1.36 -1.89 -6.09
C MET A 47 -0.40 -0.70 -6.10
N HIS A 48 0.16 -0.31 -4.95
CA HIS A 48 1.03 0.87 -4.86
C HIS A 48 2.42 0.66 -5.46
N ASN A 49 2.84 -0.58 -5.67
CA ASN A 49 4.18 -0.89 -6.16
C ASN A 49 4.08 -1.51 -7.57
N ASN A 50 4.08 -2.83 -7.68
CA ASN A 50 4.30 -3.54 -8.94
C ASN A 50 3.19 -3.39 -10.01
N VAL A 51 2.00 -2.92 -9.62
CA VAL A 51 0.94 -2.57 -10.58
C VAL A 51 1.20 -1.18 -11.17
N LEU A 52 1.40 -0.16 -10.33
CA LEU A 52 1.59 1.21 -10.78
C LEU A 52 2.97 1.45 -11.41
N SER A 53 3.99 0.67 -11.04
CA SER A 53 5.28 0.67 -11.76
C SER A 53 5.11 0.34 -13.26
N GLY A 54 4.05 -0.39 -13.61
CA GLY A 54 3.68 -0.75 -14.97
C GLY A 54 3.25 0.42 -15.86
N LEU A 55 2.93 1.60 -15.30
CA LEU A 55 2.43 2.77 -16.03
C LEU A 55 3.35 3.97 -15.80
N SER A 56 3.70 4.73 -16.84
CA SER A 56 4.33 6.05 -16.65
C SER A 56 3.37 7.02 -15.95
N LEU A 57 3.91 8.02 -15.26
CA LEU A 57 3.10 9.10 -14.66
C LEU A 57 2.30 9.90 -15.70
N SER A 58 2.78 9.97 -16.95
CA SER A 58 2.08 10.54 -18.09
C SER A 58 0.96 9.65 -18.65
N GLY A 59 0.93 8.37 -18.27
CA GLY A 59 -0.11 7.41 -18.67
C GLY A 59 0.04 6.83 -20.08
N ASP A 60 1.20 7.01 -20.71
CA ASP A 60 1.44 6.72 -22.14
C ASP A 60 2.55 5.69 -22.42
N ARG A 61 3.26 5.22 -21.39
CA ARG A 61 4.33 4.22 -21.51
C ARG A 61 4.17 3.12 -20.47
N PHE A 62 4.56 1.90 -20.84
CA PHE A 62 4.20 0.71 -20.08
C PHE A 62 5.38 -0.23 -19.85
N PHE A 63 5.49 -0.79 -18.65
CA PHE A 63 6.31 -1.99 -18.44
C PHE A 63 5.48 -3.25 -18.66
N TYR A 64 6.08 -4.21 -19.38
CA TYR A 64 5.57 -5.57 -19.43
C TYR A 64 6.14 -6.34 -18.22
N PRO A 65 7.45 -6.61 -18.12
CA PRO A 65 8.08 -7.03 -16.88
C PRO A 65 8.46 -5.84 -15.99
N ASN A 66 8.38 -6.02 -14.66
CA ASN A 66 8.77 -5.01 -13.67
C ASN A 66 9.91 -5.57 -12.80
N LYS A 67 11.15 -5.24 -13.14
CA LYS A 67 12.33 -5.73 -12.41
C LYS A 67 12.55 -4.93 -11.12
N LEU A 68 13.18 -5.56 -10.13
CA LEU A 68 13.63 -4.91 -8.90
C LEU A 68 15.07 -4.38 -8.99
N GLU A 69 15.79 -4.72 -10.06
CA GLU A 69 17.15 -4.25 -10.37
C GLU A 69 17.25 -3.97 -11.88
N SER A 70 17.92 -2.87 -12.25
CA SER A 70 17.98 -2.39 -13.63
C SER A 70 19.35 -1.86 -14.00
N SER A 71 19.82 -2.21 -15.19
CA SER A 71 21.04 -1.66 -15.80
C SER A 71 20.73 -0.65 -16.92
N GLY A 72 19.54 -0.03 -16.90
CA GLY A 72 19.09 0.95 -17.90
C GLY A 72 17.78 0.60 -18.63
N ASP A 73 16.90 -0.19 -18.01
CA ASP A 73 15.57 -0.49 -18.56
C ASP A 73 14.68 0.77 -18.61
N THR A 74 13.87 0.90 -19.67
CA THR A 74 12.92 1.99 -19.85
C THR A 74 11.56 1.48 -20.33
N ARG A 75 10.48 2.23 -20.05
CA ARG A 75 9.13 1.89 -20.50
C ARG A 75 8.96 2.20 -22.00
N PRO A 76 8.66 1.21 -22.86
CA PRO A 76 8.23 1.45 -24.23
C PRO A 76 6.81 2.05 -24.29
N ASP A 77 6.49 2.67 -25.42
CA ASP A 77 5.16 3.23 -25.67
C ASP A 77 4.11 2.12 -25.89
N TRP A 78 4.50 1.00 -26.51
CA TRP A 78 3.59 -0.12 -26.79
C TRP A 78 4.31 -1.46 -27.02
N TYR A 79 3.54 -2.55 -27.03
CA TYR A 79 4.03 -3.91 -27.30
C TYR A 79 3.17 -4.58 -28.39
N THR A 80 3.76 -5.49 -29.17
CA THR A 80 2.99 -6.35 -30.09
C THR A 80 2.03 -7.25 -29.32
N CYS A 81 2.47 -7.81 -28.18
CA CYS A 81 1.62 -8.46 -27.20
C CYS A 81 1.18 -7.43 -26.14
N ALA A 82 0.09 -6.72 -26.39
CA ALA A 82 -0.39 -5.63 -25.54
C ALA A 82 -1.41 -6.11 -24.49
N CYS A 83 -1.12 -7.17 -23.73
CA CYS A 83 -1.98 -7.59 -22.61
C CYS A 83 -1.94 -6.56 -21.46
N CYS A 84 -0.77 -6.03 -21.12
CA CYS A 84 -0.57 -5.15 -19.97
C CYS A 84 -1.28 -3.79 -20.09
N PRO A 85 -1.10 -3.00 -21.17
CA PRO A 85 -1.65 -1.64 -21.23
C PRO A 85 -3.18 -1.55 -21.03
N PRO A 86 -4.03 -2.31 -21.75
CA PRO A 86 -5.48 -2.19 -21.59
C PRO A 86 -5.97 -2.73 -20.23
N HIS A 87 -5.32 -3.77 -19.68
CA HIS A 87 -5.65 -4.27 -18.34
C HIS A 87 -5.31 -3.27 -17.25
N LEU A 88 -4.20 -2.57 -17.38
CA LEU A 88 -3.76 -1.55 -16.43
C LEU A 88 -4.69 -0.34 -16.46
N ALA A 89 -5.04 0.16 -17.65
CA ALA A 89 -6.03 1.22 -17.81
C ALA A 89 -7.39 0.83 -17.19
N ASN A 90 -7.89 -0.38 -17.45
CA ASN A 90 -9.11 -0.88 -16.82
C ASN A 90 -9.01 -0.92 -15.30
N TYR A 91 -7.88 -1.37 -14.76
CA TYR A 91 -7.69 -1.47 -13.31
C TYR A 91 -7.68 -0.11 -12.63
N VAL A 92 -6.90 0.85 -13.14
CA VAL A 92 -6.82 2.23 -12.62
C VAL A 92 -8.21 2.88 -12.60
N MET A 93 -8.98 2.73 -13.69
CA MET A 93 -10.34 3.27 -13.76
C MET A 93 -11.33 2.61 -12.79
N SER A 94 -11.02 1.40 -12.31
CA SER A 94 -11.87 0.64 -11.38
C SER A 94 -11.46 0.77 -9.90
N ILE A 95 -10.43 1.55 -9.59
CA ILE A 95 -9.73 1.48 -8.30
C ILE A 95 -10.61 1.82 -7.08
N GLY A 96 -11.54 2.76 -7.24
CA GLY A 96 -12.49 3.13 -6.18
C GLY A 96 -13.39 1.97 -5.75
N GLY A 97 -13.63 0.99 -6.64
CA GLY A 97 -14.44 -0.20 -6.35
C GLY A 97 -13.79 -1.18 -5.36
N TYR A 98 -12.53 -0.97 -5.00
CA TYR A 98 -11.82 -1.79 -4.01
C TYR A 98 -11.67 -1.10 -2.65
N ALA A 99 -11.95 0.20 -2.56
CA ALA A 99 -11.74 0.98 -1.34
C ALA A 99 -12.68 0.58 -0.20
N TYR A 100 -13.86 0.04 -0.54
CA TYR A 100 -14.86 -0.35 0.43
C TYR A 100 -15.45 -1.72 0.11
N ALA A 101 -15.96 -2.38 1.14
CA ALA A 101 -16.87 -3.52 0.99
C ALA A 101 -17.99 -3.40 2.02
N HIS A 102 -19.10 -4.07 1.78
CA HIS A 102 -20.22 -4.05 2.72
C HIS A 102 -21.03 -5.34 2.60
N ASN A 103 -21.84 -5.58 3.62
CA ASN A 103 -22.99 -6.47 3.56
C ASN A 103 -24.21 -5.71 4.11
N ASP A 104 -25.30 -6.42 4.35
CA ASP A 104 -26.55 -5.84 4.87
C ASP A 104 -26.40 -5.10 6.21
N GLN A 105 -25.38 -5.44 7.01
CA GLN A 105 -25.22 -4.99 8.39
C GLN A 105 -23.95 -4.15 8.63
N ALA A 106 -22.91 -4.35 7.83
CA ALA A 106 -21.58 -3.87 8.12
C ALA A 106 -20.92 -3.19 6.92
N LEU A 107 -20.09 -2.20 7.23
CA LEU A 107 -19.24 -1.48 6.30
C LEU A 107 -17.76 -1.78 6.59
N TYR A 108 -16.96 -1.95 5.54
CA TYR A 108 -15.52 -2.15 5.58
C TYR A 108 -14.83 -1.04 4.80
N VAL A 109 -13.87 -0.36 5.44
CA VAL A 109 -12.93 0.57 4.80
C VAL A 109 -11.64 -0.20 4.54
N ASN A 110 -11.46 -0.61 3.28
CA ASN A 110 -10.37 -1.48 2.85
C ASN A 110 -9.14 -0.65 2.46
N LEU A 111 -9.30 0.42 1.70
CA LEU A 111 -8.22 1.30 1.27
C LEU A 111 -8.52 2.72 1.72
N TYR A 112 -7.48 3.43 2.15
CA TYR A 112 -7.59 4.85 2.49
C TYR A 112 -7.31 5.67 1.24
N MET A 113 -8.35 6.32 0.71
CA MET A 113 -8.31 7.12 -0.50
C MET A 113 -9.11 8.40 -0.27
N ASN A 114 -8.53 9.54 -0.63
CA ASN A 114 -9.25 10.81 -0.60
C ASN A 114 -10.47 10.75 -1.53
N GLY A 115 -11.65 11.09 -1.02
CA GLY A 115 -12.87 11.12 -1.82
C GLY A 115 -14.15 10.81 -1.05
N ASN A 116 -15.22 10.58 -1.80
CA ASN A 116 -16.55 10.34 -1.27
C ASN A 116 -17.09 8.98 -1.73
N ALA A 117 -17.83 8.31 -0.86
CA ALA A 117 -18.49 7.04 -1.16
C ALA A 117 -19.91 7.02 -0.61
N GLN A 118 -20.82 6.35 -1.33
CA GLN A 118 -22.17 6.08 -0.90
C GLN A 118 -22.35 4.57 -0.80
N ILE A 119 -22.68 4.09 0.40
CA ILE A 119 -22.63 2.66 0.71
C ILE A 119 -23.97 2.19 1.27
N PRO A 120 -24.72 1.34 0.54
CA PRO A 120 -26.02 0.87 0.97
C PRO A 120 -25.88 -0.28 1.99
N LEU A 121 -26.55 -0.13 3.13
CA LEU A 121 -26.83 -1.20 4.10
C LEU A 121 -28.33 -1.56 4.01
N ALA A 122 -28.79 -2.61 4.71
CA ALA A 122 -30.15 -3.12 4.56
C ALA A 122 -31.26 -2.08 4.85
N SER A 123 -31.04 -1.20 5.82
CA SER A 123 -32.03 -0.21 6.27
C SER A 123 -31.55 1.24 6.19
N ASN A 124 -30.38 1.49 5.59
CA ASN A 124 -29.73 2.79 5.64
C ASN A 124 -28.76 2.93 4.47
N THR A 125 -28.54 4.16 4.01
CA THR A 125 -27.40 4.47 3.15
C THR A 125 -26.41 5.30 3.95
N VAL A 126 -25.14 4.88 3.96
CA VAL A 126 -24.06 5.59 4.66
C VAL A 126 -23.19 6.30 3.63
N ASN A 127 -23.15 7.62 3.69
CA ASN A 127 -22.19 8.39 2.92
C ASN A 127 -20.91 8.57 3.75
N LEU A 128 -19.76 8.29 3.15
CA LEU A 128 -18.45 8.57 3.71
C LEU A 128 -17.78 9.70 2.91
N SER A 129 -17.17 10.64 3.62
CA SER A 129 -16.17 11.55 3.06
C SER A 129 -14.85 11.26 3.74
N VAL A 130 -13.83 10.88 2.97
CA VAL A 130 -12.49 10.59 3.43
C VAL A 130 -11.57 11.72 2.98
N ASP A 131 -10.95 12.40 3.94
CA ASP A 131 -9.88 13.35 3.69
C ASP A 131 -8.56 12.80 4.22
N THR A 132 -7.60 12.67 3.32
CA THR A 132 -6.28 12.13 3.62
C THR A 132 -5.32 12.44 2.48
N ASN A 133 -4.04 12.46 2.80
CA ASN A 133 -2.94 12.48 1.84
C ASN A 133 -2.20 11.12 1.79
N TYR A 134 -2.84 10.06 2.29
CA TYR A 134 -2.44 8.66 2.03
C TYR A 134 -2.21 8.44 0.52
N PRO A 135 -1.11 7.81 0.09
CA PRO A 135 -0.14 7.03 0.88
C PRO A 135 1.05 7.80 1.47
N TRP A 136 1.07 9.13 1.39
CA TRP A 136 2.22 9.95 1.81
C TRP A 136 2.25 10.25 3.31
N ASP A 137 1.12 10.21 3.98
CA ASP A 137 1.02 10.17 5.45
C ASP A 137 -0.11 9.24 5.88
N GLY A 138 -0.17 9.00 7.18
CA GLY A 138 -1.14 8.12 7.80
C GLY A 138 -2.28 8.86 8.49
N ASP A 139 -2.45 10.15 8.24
CA ASP A 139 -3.52 10.94 8.85
C ASP A 139 -4.76 10.84 7.96
N ILE A 140 -5.82 10.23 8.49
CA ILE A 140 -7.05 9.99 7.74
C ILE A 140 -8.23 10.44 8.58
N GLU A 141 -9.00 11.37 8.02
CA GLU A 141 -10.28 11.80 8.56
C GLU A 141 -11.42 11.21 7.73
N ILE A 142 -12.38 10.57 8.40
CA ILE A 142 -13.56 9.98 7.78
C ILE A 142 -14.80 10.58 8.43
N THR A 143 -15.53 11.38 7.66
CA THR A 143 -16.87 11.85 8.06
C THR A 143 -17.92 10.82 7.67
N VAL A 144 -18.73 10.41 8.65
CA VAL A 144 -19.78 9.40 8.52
C VAL A 144 -21.15 10.09 8.51
N THR A 145 -21.89 9.94 7.41
CA THR A 145 -23.19 10.57 7.20
C THR A 145 -24.24 9.53 6.82
N PRO A 146 -24.84 8.83 7.80
CA PRO A 146 -25.94 7.91 7.54
C PRO A 146 -27.23 8.68 7.24
N THR A 147 -28.09 8.13 6.36
CA THR A 147 -29.40 8.75 6.06
C THR A 147 -30.34 8.75 7.27
N GLN A 148 -30.17 7.82 8.20
CA GLN A 148 -30.84 7.78 9.49
C GLN A 148 -29.83 7.40 10.57
N ALA A 149 -29.92 8.00 11.76
CA ALA A 149 -29.09 7.56 12.88
C ALA A 149 -29.36 6.09 13.21
N GLY A 150 -28.32 5.30 13.43
CA GLY A 150 -28.47 3.86 13.60
C GLY A 150 -27.22 3.18 14.12
N SER A 151 -27.39 2.00 14.69
CA SER A 151 -26.28 1.17 15.16
C SER A 151 -25.82 0.23 14.07
N PHE A 152 -24.52 0.30 13.72
CA PHE A 152 -23.89 -0.62 12.79
C PHE A 152 -22.36 -0.61 12.98
N PRO A 153 -21.67 -1.74 12.69
CA PRO A 153 -20.22 -1.79 12.69
C PRO A 153 -19.60 -1.15 11.43
N ILE A 154 -18.58 -0.33 11.66
CA ILE A 154 -17.59 0.08 10.64
C ILE A 154 -16.28 -0.65 10.96
N TYR A 155 -15.75 -1.38 9.98
CA TYR A 155 -14.46 -2.07 10.07
C TYR A 155 -13.40 -1.24 9.35
N LEU A 156 -12.44 -0.70 10.10
CA LEU A 156 -11.33 0.09 9.56
C LEU A 156 -10.10 -0.82 9.44
N ARG A 157 -9.55 -1.00 8.24
CA ARG A 157 -8.37 -1.87 8.09
C ARG A 157 -7.18 -1.30 8.86
N ILE A 158 -6.53 -2.13 9.67
CA ILE A 158 -5.25 -1.82 10.30
C ILE A 158 -4.16 -2.55 9.52
N PRO A 159 -3.42 -1.86 8.63
CA PRO A 159 -2.51 -2.51 7.70
C PRO A 159 -1.45 -3.34 8.42
N GLY A 160 -1.03 -4.46 7.82
CA GLY A 160 0.05 -5.31 8.36
C GLY A 160 1.33 -4.53 8.65
N TRP A 161 1.72 -3.60 7.76
CA TRP A 161 2.92 -2.79 7.91
C TRP A 161 2.88 -1.87 9.15
N ALA A 162 1.68 -1.41 9.55
CA ALA A 162 1.46 -0.65 10.77
C ALA A 162 1.44 -1.53 12.04
N ARG A 163 1.53 -2.86 11.85
CA ARG A 163 1.52 -3.91 12.89
C ARG A 163 2.76 -4.80 12.79
N ASN A 164 3.89 -4.23 12.37
CA ASN A 164 5.19 -4.91 12.25
C ASN A 164 5.18 -6.14 11.33
N THR A 165 4.29 -6.18 10.33
CA THR A 165 4.20 -7.27 9.33
C THR A 165 4.30 -6.68 7.92
N PRO A 166 5.48 -6.69 7.27
CA PRO A 166 5.63 -6.09 5.93
C PRO A 166 4.80 -6.81 4.86
N MET A 167 4.60 -8.12 5.06
CA MET A 167 3.83 -8.99 4.18
C MET A 167 3.27 -10.16 5.00
N PRO A 168 2.04 -10.66 4.72
CA PRO A 168 1.55 -11.86 5.39
C PRO A 168 2.46 -13.07 5.16
N GLY A 169 2.68 -13.86 6.21
CA GLY A 169 3.57 -15.02 6.19
C GLY A 169 4.93 -14.71 6.84
N ASN A 170 5.95 -15.49 6.50
CA ASN A 170 7.31 -15.38 7.05
C ASN A 170 8.38 -15.16 5.96
N LEU A 171 7.96 -14.79 4.75
CA LEU A 171 8.88 -14.53 3.64
C LEU A 171 9.69 -13.24 3.85
N TYR A 172 9.12 -12.26 4.55
CA TYR A 172 9.76 -10.98 4.83
C TYR A 172 9.54 -10.58 6.30
N GLY A 173 10.51 -9.89 6.88
CA GLY A 173 10.44 -9.29 8.21
C GLY A 173 11.05 -7.90 8.22
N TYR A 174 10.81 -7.14 9.29
CA TYR A 174 11.54 -5.89 9.52
C TYR A 174 12.81 -6.17 10.33
N VAL A 175 13.87 -5.39 10.08
CA VAL A 175 15.10 -5.45 10.90
C VAL A 175 14.80 -5.09 12.36
N ASN A 176 13.99 -4.05 12.56
CA ASN A 176 13.53 -3.59 13.88
C ASN A 176 12.02 -3.39 13.85
N ASP A 177 11.36 -3.73 14.95
CA ASP A 177 9.95 -3.42 15.19
C ASP A 177 9.77 -1.92 15.53
N SER A 178 8.67 -1.32 15.08
CA SER A 178 8.23 -0.01 15.57
C SER A 178 7.32 -0.21 16.77
N ASN A 179 7.51 0.65 17.77
CA ASN A 179 6.64 0.74 18.94
C ASN A 179 5.53 1.79 18.78
N GLU A 180 5.50 2.50 17.64
CA GLU A 180 4.44 3.45 17.35
C GLU A 180 3.11 2.72 17.13
N GLN A 181 2.04 3.26 17.70
CA GLN A 181 0.73 2.62 17.71
C GLN A 181 -0.26 3.36 16.82
N VAL A 182 -1.13 2.59 16.16
CA VAL A 182 -2.28 3.14 15.46
C VAL A 182 -3.26 3.71 16.47
N THR A 183 -3.64 4.97 16.30
CA THR A 183 -4.63 5.62 17.16
C THR A 183 -5.90 5.90 16.38
N ILE A 184 -7.03 5.78 17.06
CA ILE A 184 -8.34 6.07 16.49
C ILE A 184 -9.07 6.99 17.47
N GLN A 185 -9.70 8.03 16.95
CA GLN A 185 -10.58 8.91 17.69
C GLN A 185 -11.92 8.99 16.98
N VAL A 186 -13.01 9.16 17.75
CA VAL A 186 -14.32 9.50 17.20
C VAL A 186 -14.83 10.75 17.88
N ASN A 187 -15.18 11.76 17.09
CA ASN A 187 -15.59 13.08 17.56
C ASN A 187 -14.57 13.68 18.55
N GLY A 188 -13.28 13.55 18.24
CA GLY A 188 -12.15 14.05 19.05
C GLY A 188 -11.86 13.26 20.34
N SER A 189 -12.58 12.17 20.60
CA SER A 189 -12.33 11.31 21.77
C SER A 189 -11.62 10.03 21.36
N PRO A 190 -10.49 9.67 21.99
CA PRO A 190 -9.83 8.38 21.78
C PRO A 190 -10.78 7.21 22.03
N VAL A 191 -10.67 6.17 21.22
CA VAL A 191 -11.48 4.96 21.34
C VAL A 191 -10.58 3.74 21.40
N GLU A 192 -10.89 2.83 22.33
CA GLU A 192 -10.31 1.50 22.36
C GLU A 192 -11.00 0.64 21.29
N TYR A 193 -10.24 -0.29 20.70
CA TYR A 193 -10.75 -1.16 19.65
C TYR A 193 -10.07 -2.53 19.68
N ASP A 194 -10.84 -3.55 19.30
CA ASP A 194 -10.30 -4.89 19.03
C ASP A 194 -9.95 -5.03 17.55
N ILE A 195 -8.84 -5.71 17.28
CA ILE A 195 -8.47 -6.10 15.92
C ILE A 195 -9.09 -7.46 15.60
N VAL A 196 -10.08 -7.47 14.72
CA VAL A 196 -10.71 -8.68 14.19
C VAL A 196 -10.25 -8.88 12.76
N LYS A 197 -9.45 -9.93 12.53
CA LYS A 197 -8.91 -10.28 11.20
C LYS A 197 -8.29 -9.09 10.45
N GLY A 198 -7.52 -8.25 11.16
CA GLY A 198 -6.84 -7.09 10.56
C GLY A 198 -7.69 -5.81 10.45
N PHE A 199 -8.87 -5.77 11.08
CA PHE A 199 -9.70 -4.57 11.14
C PHE A 199 -9.97 -4.14 12.57
N ALA A 200 -9.90 -2.84 12.85
CA ALA A 200 -10.50 -2.26 14.04
C ALA A 200 -12.02 -2.24 13.88
N LYS A 201 -12.73 -2.92 14.76
CA LYS A 201 -14.19 -3.00 14.73
C LYS A 201 -14.81 -1.85 15.54
N MET A 202 -15.50 -0.95 14.85
CA MET A 202 -16.19 0.20 15.44
C MET A 202 -17.71 -0.01 15.41
N GLU A 203 -18.27 -0.62 16.46
CA GLU A 203 -19.72 -0.83 16.59
C GLU A 203 -20.34 0.18 17.56
N ARG A 204 -21.13 1.11 17.02
CA ARG A 204 -21.79 2.19 17.78
C ARG A 204 -23.02 2.71 17.06
N VAL A 205 -23.75 3.62 17.71
CA VAL A 205 -24.74 4.46 17.04
C VAL A 205 -24.01 5.59 16.31
N TRP A 206 -24.19 5.65 15.01
CA TRP A 206 -23.64 6.70 14.15
C TRP A 206 -24.70 7.75 13.86
N ASN A 207 -24.33 9.01 14.02
CA ASN A 207 -25.12 10.17 13.65
C ASN A 207 -24.53 10.85 12.41
N SER A 208 -25.35 11.64 11.72
CA SER A 208 -24.88 12.47 10.62
C SER A 208 -23.79 13.43 11.08
N GLY A 209 -22.62 13.36 10.44
CA GLY A 209 -21.49 14.22 10.74
C GLY A 209 -20.57 13.70 11.85
N ASP A 210 -20.75 12.47 12.32
CA ASP A 210 -19.75 11.84 13.18
C ASP A 210 -18.43 11.71 12.42
N THR A 211 -17.31 12.03 13.06
CA THR A 211 -15.98 12.02 12.45
C THR A 211 -15.11 10.96 13.13
N ILE A 212 -14.49 10.11 12.31
CA ILE A 212 -13.44 9.18 12.72
C ILE A 212 -12.10 9.78 12.27
N VAL A 213 -11.14 9.89 13.18
CA VAL A 213 -9.75 10.21 12.84
C VAL A 213 -8.92 8.96 13.15
N ILE A 214 -8.21 8.44 12.14
CA ILE A 214 -7.24 7.37 12.30
C ILE A 214 -5.85 7.89 11.92
N VAL A 215 -4.88 7.62 12.80
CA VAL A 215 -3.46 7.92 12.56
C VAL A 215 -2.72 6.60 12.44
N LEU A 216 -2.17 6.33 11.25
CA LEU A 216 -1.31 5.20 10.96
C LEU A 216 0.17 5.63 10.97
N PRO A 217 0.96 5.28 12.00
CA PRO A 217 2.37 5.65 12.02
C PRO A 217 3.13 5.11 10.81
N MET A 218 3.82 5.98 10.07
CA MET A 218 4.57 5.63 8.86
C MET A 218 6.08 5.87 9.02
N PRO A 219 6.78 5.14 9.92
CA PRO A 219 8.23 5.18 9.98
C PRO A 219 8.85 4.61 8.70
N VAL A 220 10.07 5.04 8.38
CA VAL A 220 10.89 4.35 7.37
C VAL A 220 11.41 3.05 7.98
N ARG A 221 11.27 1.95 7.24
CA ARG A 221 11.58 0.60 7.72
C ARG A 221 12.46 -0.15 6.73
N LYS A 222 13.39 -0.94 7.28
CA LYS A 222 14.24 -1.87 6.54
C LYS A 222 13.59 -3.24 6.54
N VAL A 223 13.32 -3.78 5.37
CA VAL A 223 12.72 -5.10 5.15
C VAL A 223 13.80 -6.08 4.72
N VAL A 224 13.86 -7.22 5.40
CA VAL A 224 14.75 -8.34 5.07
C VAL A 224 13.94 -9.52 4.59
N ALA A 225 14.48 -10.25 3.62
CA ALA A 225 13.90 -11.49 3.12
C ALA A 225 14.28 -12.68 4.01
N HIS A 226 13.49 -13.75 3.93
CA HIS A 226 13.82 -15.03 4.51
C HIS A 226 15.18 -15.53 3.99
N PRO A 227 16.06 -16.14 4.81
CA PRO A 227 17.43 -16.52 4.40
C PRO A 227 17.52 -17.49 3.21
N TYR A 228 16.42 -18.16 2.86
CA TYR A 228 16.35 -19.02 1.67
C TYR A 228 16.20 -18.23 0.36
N VAL A 229 15.85 -16.95 0.43
CA VAL A 229 15.91 -16.03 -0.71
C VAL A 229 17.37 -15.61 -0.89
N THR A 230 18.16 -16.49 -1.52
CA THR A 230 19.61 -16.30 -1.62
C THR A 230 20.01 -15.05 -2.42
N ALA A 231 19.12 -14.55 -3.27
CA ALA A 231 19.33 -13.31 -4.03
C ALA A 231 19.38 -12.06 -3.14
N ASP A 232 18.78 -12.12 -1.95
CA ASP A 232 18.63 -10.97 -1.04
C ASP A 232 19.49 -11.10 0.22
N VAL A 233 20.40 -12.09 0.28
CA VAL A 233 21.30 -12.26 1.43
C VAL A 233 22.23 -11.06 1.55
N GLY A 234 22.18 -10.38 2.69
CA GLY A 234 22.94 -9.15 2.94
C GLY A 234 22.34 -7.90 2.31
N LEU A 235 21.14 -7.99 1.74
CA LEU A 235 20.39 -6.86 1.18
C LEU A 235 19.21 -6.47 2.07
N VAL A 236 18.80 -5.22 1.96
CA VAL A 236 17.59 -4.67 2.60
C VAL A 236 16.79 -3.88 1.58
N ALA A 237 15.46 -4.02 1.63
CA ALA A 237 14.56 -3.10 0.95
C ALA A 237 14.10 -2.01 1.92
N ILE A 238 13.89 -0.79 1.43
CA ILE A 238 13.38 0.33 2.23
C ILE A 238 11.90 0.51 1.96
N GLN A 239 11.10 0.67 3.01
CA GLN A 239 9.65 0.81 2.93
C GLN A 239 9.17 1.93 3.85
N ARG A 240 8.18 2.71 3.41
CA ARG A 240 7.41 3.59 4.27
C ARG A 240 5.93 3.46 3.96
N GLY A 241 5.13 3.13 4.97
CA GLY A 241 3.71 2.81 4.76
C GLY A 241 3.54 1.65 3.76
N PRO A 242 2.65 1.76 2.76
CA PRO A 242 2.44 0.73 1.74
C PRO A 242 3.50 0.73 0.61
N ILE A 243 4.38 1.73 0.56
CA ILE A 243 5.30 1.99 -0.56
C ILE A 243 6.69 1.42 -0.27
N VAL A 244 7.21 0.65 -1.21
CA VAL A 244 8.61 0.22 -1.29
C VAL A 244 9.38 1.26 -2.09
N TYR A 245 10.56 1.60 -1.62
CA TYR A 245 11.43 2.61 -2.23
C TYR A 245 12.58 1.96 -3.00
N CYS A 246 13.09 2.68 -3.99
CA CYS A 246 14.28 2.30 -4.75
C CYS A 246 15.29 3.44 -4.83
N ALA A 247 16.55 3.10 -5.09
CA ALA A 247 17.58 4.05 -5.46
C ALA A 247 17.67 4.10 -6.99
N GLU A 248 17.55 5.29 -7.57
CA GLU A 248 17.80 5.51 -9.01
C GLU A 248 19.14 6.22 -9.23
N GLY A 249 19.82 5.88 -10.32
CA GLY A 249 21.12 6.46 -10.64
C GLY A 249 21.09 7.97 -10.82
N ILE A 250 19.97 8.53 -11.30
CA ILE A 250 19.82 9.98 -11.51
C ILE A 250 19.94 10.78 -10.21
N ASP A 251 19.48 10.22 -9.08
CA ASP A 251 19.51 10.88 -7.77
C ASP A 251 20.76 10.53 -6.96
N ASN A 252 21.50 9.49 -7.37
CA ASN A 252 22.60 8.89 -6.60
C ASN A 252 23.93 8.86 -7.39
N GLY A 253 24.20 9.86 -8.24
CA GLY A 253 25.52 10.03 -8.87
C GLY A 253 25.82 9.05 -10.04
N GLY A 254 24.79 8.44 -10.61
CA GLY A 254 24.87 7.63 -11.84
C GLY A 254 24.98 6.12 -11.64
N SER A 255 25.28 5.64 -10.43
CA SER A 255 25.33 4.22 -10.08
C SER A 255 24.77 3.99 -8.67
N VAL A 256 24.01 2.91 -8.49
CA VAL A 256 23.38 2.56 -7.20
C VAL A 256 23.88 1.22 -6.64
N TYR A 257 24.71 0.49 -7.38
CA TYR A 257 25.17 -0.85 -7.02
C TYR A 257 26.17 -0.89 -5.85
N ASP A 258 26.85 0.23 -5.60
CA ASP A 258 27.87 0.35 -4.56
C ASP A 258 27.31 1.02 -3.27
N LEU A 259 26.00 1.23 -3.19
CA LEU A 259 25.36 1.83 -2.03
C LEU A 259 25.37 0.85 -0.85
N ILE A 260 25.75 1.34 0.33
CA ILE A 260 25.82 0.56 1.56
C ILE A 260 24.80 1.14 2.56
N VAL A 261 23.84 0.30 2.95
CA VAL A 261 22.87 0.60 4.02
C VAL A 261 23.20 -0.30 5.21
N ASN A 262 23.75 0.30 6.27
CA ASN A 262 23.98 -0.41 7.54
C ASN A 262 22.73 -0.34 8.44
N ASP A 263 22.72 -1.07 9.56
CA ASP A 263 21.57 -1.15 10.47
C ASP A 263 21.23 0.19 11.15
N GLU A 264 22.22 1.05 11.36
CA GLU A 264 22.10 2.36 12.02
C GLU A 264 21.71 3.49 11.06
N LEU A 265 21.78 3.27 9.73
CA LEU A 265 21.50 4.30 8.74
C LEU A 265 20.01 4.66 8.75
N GLU A 266 19.69 5.88 9.14
CA GLU A 266 18.33 6.41 9.16
C GLU A 266 18.04 7.25 7.91
N PHE A 267 16.77 7.28 7.53
CA PHE A 267 16.26 8.10 6.44
C PHE A 267 15.20 9.06 6.96
N SER A 268 15.34 10.35 6.63
CA SER A 268 14.27 11.33 6.77
C SER A 268 13.32 11.24 5.59
N ALA A 269 12.01 11.38 5.84
CA ALA A 269 10.98 11.41 4.81
C ALA A 269 10.52 12.86 4.58
N THR A 270 10.46 13.31 3.32
CA THR A 270 10.03 14.67 2.96
C THR A 270 9.14 14.64 1.73
N TYR A 271 7.97 15.28 1.80
CA TYR A 271 7.09 15.44 0.65
C TYR A 271 7.63 16.49 -0.31
N GLU A 272 7.83 16.11 -1.56
CA GLU A 272 8.42 16.90 -2.63
C GLU A 272 7.38 17.09 -3.75
N PRO A 273 6.57 18.18 -3.73
CA PRO A 273 5.50 18.39 -4.71
C PRO A 273 6.01 18.58 -6.14
N GLY A 274 7.28 18.97 -6.31
CA GLY A 274 7.92 19.19 -7.62
C GLY A 274 8.52 17.93 -8.25
N THR A 275 8.60 16.82 -7.51
CA THR A 275 9.25 15.59 -7.95
C THR A 275 8.19 14.54 -8.27
N LEU A 276 8.27 13.94 -9.46
CA LEU A 276 7.43 12.79 -9.85
C LEU A 276 5.92 12.96 -9.57
N ASN A 277 5.36 14.14 -9.89
CA ASN A 277 3.96 14.52 -9.62
C ASN A 277 3.57 14.58 -8.12
N GLY A 278 4.53 14.74 -7.22
CA GLY A 278 4.31 14.88 -5.78
C GLY A 278 4.47 13.55 -5.05
N VAL A 279 5.65 13.36 -4.45
CA VAL A 279 6.02 12.12 -3.75
C VAL A 279 6.70 12.41 -2.43
N VAL A 280 6.70 11.44 -1.51
CA VAL A 280 7.62 11.47 -0.37
C VAL A 280 8.95 10.87 -0.80
N VAL A 281 10.03 11.64 -0.72
CA VAL A 281 11.41 11.19 -0.96
C VAL A 281 12.06 10.84 0.38
N LEU A 282 12.89 9.80 0.40
CA LEU A 282 13.67 9.40 1.58
C LEU A 282 15.13 9.77 1.38
N ARG A 283 15.74 10.40 2.38
CA ARG A 283 17.16 10.81 2.33
C ARG A 283 17.92 10.43 3.59
N SER A 284 19.13 9.91 3.43
CA SER A 284 20.10 9.73 4.51
C SER A 284 21.21 10.78 4.42
N THR A 285 21.92 11.03 5.54
CA THR A 285 22.96 12.07 5.60
C THR A 285 24.37 11.52 5.34
N SER A 286 24.73 10.37 5.94
CA SER A 286 26.06 9.76 5.76
C SER A 286 25.98 8.22 5.78
N PRO A 287 26.17 7.54 4.64
CA PRO A 287 26.30 8.12 3.29
C PRO A 287 25.04 8.88 2.87
N THR A 288 25.19 9.81 1.92
CA THR A 288 24.04 10.47 1.29
C THR A 288 23.42 9.51 0.28
N ILE A 289 22.19 9.07 0.55
CA ILE A 289 21.40 8.22 -0.33
C ILE A 289 20.03 8.87 -0.48
N GLU A 290 19.56 8.98 -1.71
CA GLU A 290 18.21 9.44 -2.03
C GLU A 290 17.39 8.29 -2.61
N LEU A 291 16.20 8.06 -2.05
CA LEU A 291 15.29 7.01 -2.49
C LEU A 291 13.95 7.61 -2.89
N VAL A 292 13.44 7.13 -4.02
CA VAL A 292 12.15 7.51 -4.60
C VAL A 292 11.20 6.30 -4.59
N PRO A 293 9.88 6.52 -4.53
CA PRO A 293 8.88 5.44 -4.49
C PRO A 293 8.74 4.69 -5.82
#